data_AF-A0AAV5AQJ9-F1
#
_entry.id   AF-A0AAV5AQJ9-F1
#
_cell.length_a   1.000
_cell.length_b   1.000
_cell.length_c   1.000
_cell.angle_alpha   90.00
_cell.angle_beta   90.00
_cell.angle_gamma   90.00
#
_symmetry.space_group_name_H-M   'P 1'
#
loop_
_entity.id
_entity.type
_entity.pdbx_description
1 polymer ?
#
loop_
_entity_poly.entity_id
_entity_poly.type
_entity_poly.pdbx_seq_one_letter_code
_entity_poly.pdbx_strand_id
1 'polypeptide(L)'
;MKEAEKIITLGKKLPYGAKKEIAKRLGFSEQTIVNFFKTGKARPKNALKIIEITKVIYDESQEIINKQNEILNSLNNRKTNSTPLE
;
A
#
# COMPACT_ATOMS: atom_id res chain seq x y z
N MET A 1 -12.63 5.48 -18.72
CA MET A 1 -12.37 4.41 -17.72
C MET A 1 -13.60 4.21 -16.87
N LYS A 2 -14.08 2.97 -16.76
CA LYS A 2 -15.16 2.60 -15.84
C LYS A 2 -14.61 2.59 -14.41
N GLU A 3 -15.43 2.92 -13.40
CA GLU A 3 -15.00 2.98 -11.98
C GLU A 3 -14.34 1.67 -11.51
N ALA A 4 -14.84 0.53 -11.98
CA ALA A 4 -14.26 -0.78 -11.71
C ALA A 4 -12.79 -0.91 -12.17
N GLU A 5 -12.41 -0.32 -13.31
CA GLU A 5 -11.03 -0.35 -13.82
C GLU A 5 -10.08 0.45 -12.92
N LYS A 6 -10.57 1.56 -12.34
CA LYS A 6 -9.80 2.36 -11.38
C LYS A 6 -9.54 1.55 -10.11
N ILE A 7 -10.55 0.84 -9.60
CA ILE A 7 -10.42 -0.03 -8.42
C ILE A 7 -9.42 -1.16 -8.70
N ILE A 8 -9.51 -1.80 -9.87
CA ILE A 8 -8.59 -2.88 -10.25
C ILE A 8 -7.15 -2.36 -10.32
N THR A 9 -6.95 -1.19 -10.92
CA THR A 9 -5.63 -0.54 -11.02
C THR A 9 -5.07 -0.21 -9.64
N LEU A 10 -5.89 0.34 -8.74
CA LEU A 10 -5.50 0.60 -7.36
C LEU A 10 -5.05 -0.69 -6.68
N GLY A 11 -5.82 -1.77 -6.83
CA GLY A 11 -5.50 -3.08 -6.26
C GLY A 11 -4.15 -3.66 -6.67
N LYS A 12 -3.65 -3.31 -7.87
CA LYS A 12 -2.32 -3.71 -8.37
C LYS A 12 -1.18 -2.86 -7.79
N LYS A 13 -1.45 -1.62 -7.40
CA LYS A 13 -0.47 -0.69 -6.82
C LYS A 13 -0.31 -0.84 -5.31
N LEU A 14 -1.19 -1.59 -4.67
CA LEU A 14 -1.13 -1.81 -3.23
C LEU A 14 0.12 -2.62 -2.84
N PRO A 15 0.74 -2.30 -1.70
CA PRO A 15 1.88 -3.05 -1.21
C PRO A 15 1.50 -4.48 -0.85
N TYR A 16 2.51 -5.35 -0.78
CA TYR A 16 2.33 -6.74 -0.38
C TYR A 16 1.67 -6.81 1.01
N GLY A 17 0.71 -7.72 1.19
CA GLY A 17 -0.04 -7.87 2.44
C GLY A 17 -1.14 -6.83 2.69
N ALA A 18 -1.23 -5.73 1.91
CA ALA A 18 -2.23 -4.69 2.15
C ALA A 18 -3.68 -5.21 2.10
N LYS A 19 -3.99 -6.14 1.18
CA LYS A 19 -5.34 -6.72 1.05
C LYS A 19 -5.75 -7.51 2.30
N LYS A 20 -4.80 -8.20 2.93
CA LYS A 20 -4.98 -8.92 4.19
C LYS A 20 -5.21 -7.94 5.35
N GLU A 21 -4.45 -6.85 5.39
CA GLU A 21 -4.60 -5.82 6.42
C GLU A 21 -5.93 -5.07 6.29
N ILE A 22 -6.35 -4.71 5.07
CA ILE A 22 -7.68 -4.13 4.80
C ILE A 22 -8.78 -5.07 5.31
N ALA A 23 -8.66 -6.37 5.02
CA ALA A 23 -9.62 -7.38 5.46
C ALA A 23 -9.72 -7.42 6.99
N LYS A 24 -8.57 -7.42 7.67
CA LYS A 24 -8.48 -7.40 9.13
C LYS A 24 -9.11 -6.14 9.74
N ARG A 25 -8.79 -4.94 9.24
CA ARG A 25 -9.31 -3.67 9.77
C ARG A 25 -10.83 -3.53 9.60
N LEU A 26 -11.39 -4.12 8.55
CA LEU A 26 -12.82 -4.05 8.24
C LEU A 26 -13.64 -5.23 8.75
N GLY A 27 -13.00 -6.27 9.28
CA GLY A 27 -13.68 -7.52 9.67
C GLY A 27 -14.24 -8.29 8.47
N PHE A 28 -13.64 -8.16 7.29
CA PHE A 28 -14.02 -8.90 6.09
C PHE A 28 -13.11 -10.11 5.88
N SER A 29 -13.57 -11.08 5.08
CA SER A 29 -12.67 -12.13 4.58
C SER A 29 -11.65 -11.55 3.60
N GLU A 30 -10.44 -12.09 3.59
CA GLU A 30 -9.42 -11.70 2.61
C GLU A 30 -9.91 -11.93 1.18
N GLN A 31 -10.66 -13.02 0.93
CA GLN A 31 -11.26 -13.32 -0.37
C GLN A 31 -12.22 -12.22 -0.83
N THR A 32 -13.00 -11.62 0.07
CA THR A 32 -13.89 -10.48 -0.23
C THR A 32 -13.09 -9.29 -0.76
N ILE A 33 -11.98 -8.96 -0.10
CA ILE A 33 -11.12 -7.84 -0.50
C ILE A 33 -10.41 -8.15 -1.83
N VAL A 34 -9.88 -9.36 -1.98
CA VAL A 34 -9.25 -9.82 -3.24
C VAL A 34 -10.25 -9.72 -4.39
N ASN A 35 -11.48 -10.21 -4.21
CA ASN A 35 -12.52 -10.15 -5.23
C ASN A 35 -12.92 -8.70 -5.57
N PHE A 36 -13.00 -7.82 -4.57
CA PHE A 36 -13.26 -6.40 -4.80
C PHE A 36 -12.18 -5.78 -5.71
N PHE A 37 -10.90 -6.00 -5.40
CA PHE A 37 -9.80 -5.47 -6.22
C PHE A 37 -9.58 -6.22 -7.54
N LYS A 38 -10.12 -7.43 -7.70
CA LYS A 38 -10.05 -8.18 -8.97
C LYS A 38 -11.17 -7.80 -9.93
N THR A 39 -12.36 -7.50 -9.40
CA THR A 39 -13.58 -7.29 -10.21
C THR A 39 -14.04 -5.83 -10.24
N GLY A 40 -13.59 -5.00 -9.30
CA GLY A 40 -14.07 -3.64 -9.09
C GLY A 40 -15.52 -3.58 -8.60
N LYS A 41 -16.08 -4.69 -8.07
CA LYS A 41 -17.48 -4.79 -7.66
C LYS A 41 -17.62 -5.09 -6.18
N ALA A 42 -18.47 -4.31 -5.51
CA ALA A 42 -19.00 -4.58 -4.18
C ALA A 42 -20.30 -3.78 -3.99
N ARG A 43 -21.05 -4.05 -2.92
CA ARG A 43 -22.15 -3.16 -2.52
C ARG A 43 -21.59 -1.76 -2.23
N PRO A 44 -22.26 -0.66 -2.62
CA PRO A 44 -21.72 0.70 -2.49
C PRO A 44 -21.18 1.03 -1.09
N LYS A 45 -21.93 0.67 -0.03
CA LYS A 45 -21.52 0.85 1.36
C LYS A 45 -20.21 0.14 1.71
N ASN A 46 -19.99 -1.05 1.17
CA ASN A 46 -18.76 -1.80 1.40
C ASN A 46 -17.61 -1.28 0.54
N ALA A 47 -17.89 -0.88 -0.70
CA ALA A 47 -16.90 -0.28 -1.59
C ALA A 47 -16.27 0.98 -0.96
N LEU A 48 -17.11 1.87 -0.41
CA LEU A 48 -16.65 3.08 0.29
C LEU A 48 -15.74 2.75 1.48
N LYS A 49 -16.20 1.86 2.37
CA LYS A 49 -15.39 1.41 3.52
C LYS A 49 -14.05 0.82 3.10
N ILE A 50 -14.04 -0.01 2.05
CA ILE A 50 -12.80 -0.61 1.54
C ILE A 50 -11.87 0.48 1.02
N ILE A 51 -12.37 1.41 0.21
CA ILE A 51 -11.57 2.50 -0.37
C ILE A 51 -10.99 3.42 0.72
N GLU A 52 -11.78 3.78 1.73
CA GLU A 52 -11.35 4.61 2.86
C GLU A 52 -10.17 3.98 3.60
N ILE A 53 -10.28 2.71 3.99
CA ILE A 53 -9.19 1.99 4.68
C ILE A 53 -8.00 1.76 3.76
N THR A 54 -8.24 1.55 2.46
CA THR A 54 -7.17 1.39 1.47
C THR A 54 -6.31 2.64 1.37
N LYS A 55 -6.92 3.83 1.40
CA LYS A 55 -6.19 5.10 1.41
C LYS A 55 -5.27 5.20 2.62
N VAL A 56 -5.79 4.94 3.82
CA VAL A 56 -5.02 4.98 5.07
C VAL A 56 -3.80 4.07 5.01
N ILE A 57 -3.98 2.80 4.60
CA ILE A 57 -2.87 1.84 4.51
C ILE A 57 -1.84 2.26 3.45
N TYR A 58 -2.29 2.82 2.33
CA TYR A 58 -1.41 3.30 1.29
C TYR A 58 -0.53 4.47 1.79
N ASP A 59 -1.15 5.44 2.47
CA ASP A 59 -0.46 6.61 3.03
C ASP A 59 0.56 6.18 4.10
N GLU A 60 0.17 5.30 5.03
CA GLU A 60 1.07 4.68 6.02
C GLU A 60 2.27 3.99 5.35
N SER A 61 2.02 3.28 4.23
CA SER A 61 3.07 2.57 3.50
C SER A 61 4.05 3.50 2.80
N GLN A 62 3.57 4.61 2.23
CA GLN A 62 4.45 5.62 1.61
C GLN A 62 5.33 6.30 2.66
N GLU A 63 4.80 6.60 3.85
CA GLU A 63 5.57 7.17 4.94
C GLU A 63 6.73 6.26 5.37
N ILE A 64 6.47 4.95 5.48
CA ILE A 64 7.50 3.95 5.81
C ILE A 64 8.58 3.88 4.73
N ILE A 65 8.19 3.85 3.45
CA ILE A 65 9.14 3.82 2.32
C ILE A 65 10.04 5.06 2.32
N ASN A 66 9.47 6.25 2.57
CA ASN A 66 10.23 7.49 2.63
C ASN A 66 11.27 7.46 3.76
N LYS A 67 10.85 7.06 4.97
CA LYS A 67 11.76 6.90 6.12
C LYS A 67 12.86 5.88 5.85
N GLN A 68 12.54 4.77 5.19
CA GLN A 68 13.52 3.76 4.81
C GLN A 68 14.58 4.34 3.85
N ASN A 69 14.17 5.14 2.86
CA ASN A 69 15.08 5.77 1.91
C ASN A 69 15.99 6.82 2.58
N GLU A 70 15.46 7.61 3.51
CA GLU A 70 16.25 8.56 4.31
C GLU A 70 17.35 7.84 5.10
N ILE A 71 16.99 6.71 5.75
CA ILE A 71 17.95 5.88 6.48
C ILE A 71 19.02 5.33 5.53
N LEU A 72 18.64 4.76 4.39
CA LEU A 72 19.58 4.22 3.40
C LEU A 72 20.56 5.28 2.89
N ASN A 73 20.07 6.49 2.58
CA ASN A 73 20.91 7.60 2.14
C ASN A 73 21.89 8.03 3.25
N SER A 74 21.42 8.10 4.50
CA SER A 74 22.29 8.44 5.63
C SER A 74 23.40 7.41 5.86
N LEU A 75 23.11 6.11 5.63
CA LEU A 75 24.09 5.04 5.76
C LEU A 75 25.11 5.05 4.62
N ASN A 76 24.68 5.33 3.39
CA ASN A 76 25.57 5.42 2.23
C ASN A 76 26.53 6.61 2.35
N ASN A 77 26.05 7.78 2.79
CA ASN A 77 26.88 8.97 2.99
C ASN A 77 27.93 8.80 4.11
N ARG A 78 27.67 7.91 5.09
CA ARG A 78 28.67 7.56 6.12
C ARG A 78 29.80 6.68 5.57
N LYS A 79 29.51 5.78 4.62
CA LYS A 79 30.52 4.89 4.01
C LYS A 79 31.49 5.62 3.09
N THR A 80 31.07 6.70 2.43
CA THR A 80 31.94 7.48 1.52
C THR A 80 32.93 8.39 2.25
N ASN A 81 32.65 8.75 3.51
CA ASN A 81 33.51 9.63 4.31
C ASN A 81 34.49 8.86 5.22
N SER A 82 34.52 7.53 5.14
CA SER A 82 35.36 6.66 5.97
C SER A 82 36.56 6.03 5.25
N THR A 83 36.88 6.46 4.03
CA THR A 83 38.10 6.03 3.32
C THR A 83 39.15 7.14 3.42
N PRO A 84 40.18 7.02 4.28
CA PRO A 84 41.36 7.86 4.17
C PRO A 84 42.04 7.53 2.83
N LEU A 85 42.35 8.56 2.05
CA LEU A 85 43.28 8.45 0.93
C LEU A 85 44.66 8.17 1.52
N GLU A 86 45.17 6.94 1.36
CA GLU A 86 46.59 6.62 1.44
C GLU A 86 47.23 6.77 0.06
#